data_AF-A0A1V6DVG8-F1
#
_entry.id   AF-A0A1V6DVG8-F1
#
_cell.length_a   1.000
_cell.length_b   1.000
_cell.length_c   1.000
_cell.angle_alpha   90.00
_cell.angle_beta   90.00
_cell.angle_gamma   90.00
#
_symmetry.space_group_name_H-M   'P 1'
#
loop_
_entity.id
_entity.type
_entity.pdbx_description
1 polymer ?
#
loop_
_entity_poly.entity_id
_entity_poly.type
_entity_poly.pdbx_seq_one_letter_code
_entity_poly.pdbx_strand_id
1 'polypeptide(L)'
;MLQSHYSPEQIAGRIGRGIPGTKISYEAIYKYIYSQYCRKGYGRCIGEDLRIYLKRRHKTRYPKYIPFRPQRQKIIGAISISERPKEIELRKELGHWEGDSVVSRQGKFALNTLAGYLGLEP
;
A
#
# COMPACT_ATOMS: atom_id res chain seq x y z
N MET A 1 17.03 -16.14 11.24
CA MET A 1 16.75 -15.04 10.28
C MET A 1 15.48 -14.27 10.63
N LEU A 2 14.33 -14.93 10.88
CA LEU A 2 13.10 -14.27 11.34
C LEU A 2 13.32 -13.45 12.63
N GLN A 3 13.99 -14.04 13.63
CA GLN A 3 14.35 -13.36 14.88
C GLN A 3 15.21 -12.09 14.69
N SER A 4 15.91 -11.97 13.55
CA SER A 4 16.66 -10.78 13.16
C SER A 4 15.82 -9.77 12.37
N HIS A 5 14.49 -9.89 12.40
CA HIS A 5 13.50 -9.02 11.74
C HIS A 5 13.61 -8.92 10.21
N TYR A 6 14.22 -9.91 9.55
CA TYR A 6 14.17 -10.00 8.08
C TYR A 6 12.75 -10.35 7.61
N SER A 7 12.28 -9.69 6.55
CA SER A 7 11.03 -10.04 5.89
C SER A 7 11.15 -11.40 5.17
N PRO A 8 10.04 -12.13 4.96
CA PRO A 8 10.06 -13.37 4.18
C PRO A 8 10.69 -13.23 2.79
N GLU A 9 10.51 -12.11 2.11
CA GLU A 9 11.17 -11.79 0.84
C GLU A 9 12.69 -11.64 1.00
N GLN A 10 13.15 -10.94 2.05
CA GLN A 10 14.57 -10.80 2.34
C GLN A 10 15.22 -12.14 2.71
N ILE A 11 14.51 -12.99 3.45
CA ILE A 11 14.97 -14.34 3.80
C ILE A 11 15.10 -15.19 2.54
N ALA A 12 14.07 -15.23 1.69
CA ALA A 12 14.11 -15.97 0.43
C ALA A 12 15.28 -15.54 -0.48
N GLY A 13 15.55 -14.23 -0.55
CA GLY A 13 16.67 -13.70 -1.34
C GLY A 13 18.06 -13.94 -0.73
N ARG A 14 18.15 -14.25 0.57
CA ARG A 14 19.43 -14.42 1.29
C ARG A 14 19.77 -15.87 1.61
N ILE A 15 18.78 -16.77 1.68
CA ILE A 15 18.98 -18.14 2.16
C ILE A 15 20.06 -18.88 1.38
N GLY A 16 20.12 -18.70 0.05
CA GLY A 16 21.10 -19.35 -0.81
C GLY A 16 22.55 -18.87 -0.60
N ARG A 17 22.76 -17.73 0.07
CA ARG A 17 24.10 -17.25 0.44
C ARG A 17 24.61 -17.91 1.72
N GLY A 18 23.70 -18.20 2.66
CA GLY A 18 24.06 -18.86 3.92
C GLY A 18 24.10 -20.39 3.80
N ILE A 19 23.24 -20.96 2.93
CA ILE A 19 23.16 -22.40 2.69
C ILE A 19 23.20 -22.62 1.18
N PRO A 20 24.39 -22.90 0.61
CA PRO A 20 24.55 -23.15 -0.82
C PRO A 20 23.59 -24.23 -1.32
N GLY A 21 23.00 -24.03 -2.51
CA GLY A 21 22.05 -24.96 -3.11
C GLY A 21 20.62 -24.89 -2.57
N THR A 22 20.37 -24.15 -1.48
CA THR A 22 19.01 -24.02 -0.92
C THR A 22 18.26 -22.84 -1.52
N LYS A 23 17.01 -23.08 -1.94
CA LYS A 23 16.07 -22.05 -2.39
C LYS A 23 14.71 -22.30 -1.74
N ILE A 24 14.11 -21.25 -1.20
CA ILE A 24 12.74 -21.29 -0.68
C ILE A 24 11.99 -20.05 -1.17
N SER A 25 10.72 -20.21 -1.54
CA SER A 25 9.89 -19.06 -1.90
C SER A 25 9.46 -18.32 -0.64
N TYR A 26 9.32 -16.99 -0.75
CA TYR A 26 8.76 -16.18 0.34
C TYR A 26 7.33 -16.61 0.70
N GLU A 27 6.59 -17.16 -0.27
CA GLU A 27 5.28 -17.79 -0.08
C GLU A 27 5.32 -18.97 0.89
N ALA A 28 6.30 -19.86 0.75
CA ALA A 28 6.46 -21.01 1.65
C ALA A 28 6.79 -20.56 3.07
N ILE A 29 7.65 -19.54 3.22
CA ILE A 29 7.95 -18.93 4.52
C ILE A 29 6.68 -18.34 5.15
N TYR A 30 5.88 -17.58 4.39
CA TYR A 30 4.61 -17.06 4.89
C TYR A 30 3.67 -18.18 5.33
N LYS A 31 3.50 -19.22 4.52
CA LYS A 31 2.66 -20.37 4.87
C LYS A 31 3.11 -21.01 6.19
N TYR A 32 4.41 -21.19 6.39
CA TYR A 32 4.96 -21.74 7.62
C TYR A 32 4.73 -20.85 8.85
N ILE A 33 4.86 -19.53 8.71
CA ILE A 33 4.55 -18.58 9.80
C ILE A 33 3.07 -18.66 10.19
N TYR A 34 2.18 -18.67 9.21
CA TYR A 34 0.73 -18.69 9.49
C TYR A 34 0.20 -20.08 9.86
N SER A 35 0.92 -21.17 9.54
CA SER A 35 0.55 -22.53 9.98
C SER A 35 0.77 -22.76 11.47
N GLN A 36 1.50 -21.88 12.16
CA GLN A 36 1.63 -21.92 13.63
C GLN A 36 0.31 -21.59 14.34
N TYR A 37 -0.74 -21.23 13.60
CA TYR A 37 -2.05 -20.88 14.13
C TYR A 37 -3.17 -21.59 13.41
N CYS A 38 -4.20 -21.95 14.17
CA CYS A 38 -5.45 -22.44 13.60
C CYS A 38 -6.17 -21.35 12.79
N ARG A 39 -7.12 -21.78 11.95
CA ARG A 39 -8.01 -20.89 11.17
C ARG A 39 -7.24 -19.83 10.35
N LYS A 40 -6.13 -20.24 9.72
CA LYS A 40 -5.28 -19.41 8.83
C LYS A 40 -4.79 -18.09 9.43
N GLY A 41 -4.75 -17.95 10.75
CA GLY A 41 -4.52 -16.61 11.30
C GLY A 41 -5.20 -16.33 12.62
N TYR A 42 -6.48 -16.66 12.65
CA TYR A 42 -7.44 -16.12 13.61
C TYR A 42 -7.65 -16.97 14.85
N GLY A 43 -7.19 -18.23 14.82
CA GLY A 43 -7.35 -19.17 15.92
C GLY A 43 -6.25 -19.04 16.98
N ARG A 44 -6.25 -20.01 17.89
CA ARG A 44 -5.18 -20.20 18.88
C ARG A 44 -3.85 -20.51 18.19
N CYS A 45 -2.75 -20.04 18.76
CA CYS A 45 -1.40 -20.47 18.39
C CYS A 45 -1.22 -21.94 18.82
N ILE A 46 -0.85 -22.80 17.87
CA ILE A 46 -0.56 -24.22 18.10
C ILE A 46 0.94 -24.51 18.18
N GLY A 47 1.77 -23.58 17.72
CA GLY A 47 3.22 -23.63 17.83
C GLY A 47 3.77 -22.33 18.43
N GLU A 48 4.83 -21.81 17.82
CA GLU A 48 5.46 -20.55 18.22
C GLU A 48 4.79 -19.35 17.52
N ASP A 49 4.63 -18.23 18.24
CA ASP A 49 4.19 -16.98 17.62
C ASP A 49 5.34 -16.35 16.80
N LEU A 50 5.47 -16.78 15.55
CA LEU A 50 6.44 -16.22 14.61
C LEU A 50 6.01 -14.86 14.02
N ARG A 51 4.78 -14.40 14.28
CA ARG A 51 4.27 -13.14 13.71
C ARG A 51 4.87 -11.93 14.39
N ILE A 52 5.32 -12.06 15.63
CA ILE A 52 6.00 -10.99 16.38
C ILE A 52 7.22 -10.43 15.63
N TYR A 53 7.84 -11.26 14.80
CA TYR A 53 9.00 -10.91 13.99
C TYR A 53 8.64 -10.21 12.67
N LEU A 54 7.38 -10.29 12.21
CA LEU A 54 6.92 -9.59 11.01
C LEU A 54 6.69 -8.12 11.30
N LYS A 55 7.12 -7.23 10.39
CA LYS A 55 7.00 -5.77 10.54
C LYS A 55 5.59 -5.28 10.90
N ARG A 56 4.55 -5.89 10.30
CA ARG A 56 3.15 -5.50 10.52
C ARG A 56 2.37 -6.42 11.47
N ARG A 57 2.94 -7.57 11.87
CA ARG A 57 2.35 -8.54 12.83
C ARG A 57 0.88 -8.91 12.56
N HIS A 58 0.42 -8.86 11.31
CA HIS A 58 -0.99 -9.12 11.01
C HIS A 58 -1.39 -10.54 11.41
N LYS A 59 -2.55 -10.66 12.08
CA LYS A 59 -3.13 -11.96 12.47
C LYS A 59 -3.36 -12.87 11.26
N THR A 60 -3.73 -12.31 10.11
CA THR A 60 -3.87 -13.03 8.84
C THR A 60 -3.03 -12.38 7.76
N ARG A 61 -2.78 -13.13 6.69
CA ARG A 61 -2.25 -12.56 5.47
C ARG A 61 -3.38 -11.95 4.65
N TYR A 62 -3.27 -10.65 4.35
CA TYR A 62 -4.13 -10.04 3.35
C TYR A 62 -3.64 -10.41 1.95
N PRO A 63 -4.52 -10.85 1.03
CA PRO A 63 -4.13 -11.01 -0.36
C PRO A 63 -3.63 -9.68 -0.90
N LYS A 64 -2.52 -9.68 -1.64
CA LYS A 64 -2.01 -8.48 -2.32
C LYS A 64 -3.03 -7.93 -3.34
N TYR A 65 -3.92 -8.78 -3.82
CA TYR A 65 -5.04 -8.42 -4.68
C TYR A 65 -6.34 -8.50 -3.89
N ILE A 66 -6.80 -7.36 -3.41
CA ILE A 66 -8.21 -7.18 -3.07
C ILE A 66 -8.86 -6.78 -4.40
N PRO A 67 -9.89 -7.50 -4.93
CA PRO A 67 -10.70 -6.95 -5.99
C PRO A 67 -11.36 -5.69 -5.45
N PHE A 68 -10.72 -4.55 -5.71
CA PHE A 68 -11.12 -3.25 -5.22
C PHE A 68 -12.43 -2.87 -5.93
N ARG A 69 -13.56 -3.21 -5.30
CA ARG A 69 -14.73 -2.33 -5.38
C ARG A 69 -14.62 -1.43 -4.16
N PRO A 70 -14.02 -0.23 -4.27
CA PRO A 70 -14.26 0.74 -3.23
C PRO A 70 -15.78 0.97 -3.29
N GLN A 71 -16.47 0.73 -2.18
CA GLN A 71 -17.55 1.65 -1.90
C GLN A 71 -16.88 3.02 -1.96
N ARG A 72 -17.19 3.81 -2.99
CA ARG A 72 -16.75 5.20 -3.06
C ARG A 72 -17.25 5.84 -1.77
N GLN A 73 -16.39 5.94 -0.76
CA GLN A 73 -16.69 6.71 0.42
C GLN A 73 -16.84 8.14 -0.09
N LYS A 74 -18.05 8.66 -0.03
CA LYS A 74 -18.28 10.07 -0.32
C LYS A 74 -17.47 10.87 0.70
N ILE A 75 -16.77 11.89 0.24
CA ILE A 75 -16.09 12.84 1.13
C ILE A 75 -17.20 13.49 1.98
N ILE A 76 -17.17 13.23 3.29
CA ILE A 76 -18.15 13.79 4.23
C ILE A 76 -17.92 15.29 4.27
N GLY A 77 -18.97 16.08 3.99
CA GLY A 77 -18.85 17.54 3.90
C GLY A 77 -18.16 18.05 2.64
N ALA A 78 -18.20 17.31 1.53
CA ALA A 78 -17.70 17.79 0.25
C ALA A 78 -18.42 19.09 -0.17
N ILE A 79 -17.66 20.17 -0.33
CA ILE A 79 -18.13 21.44 -0.90
C ILE A 79 -18.05 21.33 -2.43
N SER A 80 -19.06 21.80 -3.15
CA SER A 80 -19.04 21.78 -4.61
C SER A 80 -17.93 22.69 -5.14
N ILE A 81 -17.28 22.30 -6.23
CA ILE A 81 -16.31 23.19 -6.92
C ILE A 81 -16.97 24.50 -7.38
N SER A 82 -18.29 24.49 -7.60
CA SER A 82 -19.08 25.68 -7.95
C SER A 82 -19.15 26.71 -6.81
N GLU A 83 -18.91 26.30 -5.56
CA GLU A 83 -18.95 27.18 -4.39
C GLU A 83 -17.60 27.83 -4.08
N ARG A 84 -16.56 27.55 -4.90
CA ARG A 84 -15.22 28.10 -4.68
C ARG A 84 -15.23 29.63 -4.86
N PRO A 85 -14.46 30.39 -4.06
CA PRO A 85 -14.24 31.82 -4.28
C PRO A 85 -13.70 32.12 -5.69
N LYS A 86 -14.13 33.24 -6.28
CA LYS A 86 -13.72 33.66 -7.64
C LYS A 86 -12.21 33.92 -7.75
N GLU A 87 -11.57 34.35 -6.67
CA GLU A 87 -10.13 34.65 -6.62
C GLU A 87 -9.25 33.44 -6.97
N ILE A 88 -9.75 32.22 -6.75
CA ILE A 88 -9.05 30.96 -7.06
C ILE A 88 -8.89 30.75 -8.57
N GLU A 89 -9.78 31.29 -9.40
CA GLU A 89 -9.79 31.08 -10.85
C GLU A 89 -8.52 31.60 -11.52
N LEU A 90 -7.95 32.68 -10.99
CA LEU A 90 -6.74 33.27 -11.52
C LEU A 90 -5.47 32.53 -11.11
N ARG A 91 -5.53 31.66 -10.08
CA ARG A 91 -4.40 30.90 -9.55
C ARG A 91 -3.15 31.79 -9.39
N LYS A 92 -3.30 32.97 -8.77
CA LYS A 92 -2.21 33.95 -8.56
C LYS A 92 -1.60 33.90 -7.15
N GLU A 93 -2.19 33.11 -6.26
CA GLU A 93 -1.75 33.00 -4.87
C GLU A 93 -1.22 31.61 -4.59
N LEU A 94 -0.23 31.54 -3.70
CA LEU A 94 0.27 30.28 -3.17
C LEU A 94 -0.88 29.56 -2.46
N GLY A 95 -1.16 28.32 -2.85
CA GLY A 95 -2.28 27.54 -2.31
C GLY A 95 -3.44 27.38 -3.28
N HIS A 96 -3.52 28.18 -4.35
CA HIS A 96 -4.48 27.97 -5.44
C HIS A 96 -3.96 26.90 -6.40
N TRP A 97 -4.23 25.64 -6.06
CA TRP A 97 -3.87 24.48 -6.86
C TRP A 97 -5.10 23.85 -7.50
N GLU A 98 -4.95 23.42 -8.75
CA GLU A 98 -5.95 22.65 -9.47
C GLU A 98 -5.30 21.38 -10.02
N GLY A 99 -5.94 20.23 -9.82
CA GLY A 99 -5.45 18.96 -10.34
C GLY A 99 -6.50 18.29 -11.20
N ASP A 100 -6.13 17.94 -12.44
CA ASP A 100 -7.01 17.22 -13.35
C ASP A 100 -6.62 15.75 -13.40
N SER A 101 -7.62 14.88 -13.49
CA SER A 101 -7.43 13.46 -13.78
C SER A 101 -7.82 13.17 -15.23
N VAL A 102 -6.82 12.96 -16.08
CA VAL A 102 -7.01 12.57 -17.48
C VAL A 102 -7.04 11.04 -17.57
N VAL A 103 -8.17 10.51 -18.01
CA VAL A 103 -8.38 9.07 -18.17
C VAL A 103 -8.70 8.77 -19.64
N SER A 104 -7.87 7.94 -20.28
CA SER A 104 -8.17 7.46 -21.63
C SER A 104 -9.18 6.32 -21.57
N ARG A 105 -10.12 6.28 -22.53
CA ARG A 105 -11.11 5.21 -22.67
C ARG A 105 -10.49 3.81 -22.73
N GLN A 106 -9.28 3.70 -23.26
CA GLN A 106 -8.57 2.42 -23.48
C GLN A 106 -7.37 2.24 -22.54
N GLY A 107 -7.07 3.25 -21.70
CA GLY A 107 -5.90 3.24 -20.81
C GLY A 107 -6.16 2.46 -19.52
N LYS A 108 -5.18 1.65 -19.10
CA LYS A 108 -5.18 1.02 -17.76
C LYS A 108 -4.74 1.97 -16.65
N PHE A 109 -4.27 3.15 -17.02
CA PHE A 109 -3.68 4.15 -16.12
C PHE A 109 -4.39 5.49 -16.30
N ALA A 110 -4.47 6.26 -15.22
CA ALA A 110 -4.91 7.65 -15.21
C ALA A 110 -3.69 8.56 -15.04
N LEU A 111 -3.68 9.69 -15.75
CA LEU A 111 -2.70 10.74 -15.55
C LEU A 111 -3.31 11.80 -14.64
N ASN A 112 -2.57 12.21 -13.63
CA ASN A 112 -2.96 13.33 -12.79
C ASN A 112 -2.03 14.51 -13.11
N THR A 113 -2.62 15.66 -13.40
CA THR A 113 -1.92 16.93 -13.55
C THR A 113 -2.08 17.74 -12.27
N LEU A 114 -1.15 18.66 -12.03
CA LEU A 114 -1.25 19.64 -10.96
C LEU A 114 -0.77 20.97 -11.50
N ALA A 115 -1.59 22.00 -11.39
CA ALA A 115 -1.29 23.36 -11.81
C ALA A 115 -1.53 24.31 -10.65
N GLY A 116 -0.65 25.30 -10.51
CA GLY A 116 -0.75 26.31 -9.46
C GLY A 116 0.36 27.34 -9.60
N TYR A 117 0.29 28.38 -8.78
CA TYR A 117 1.32 29.41 -8.73
C TYR A 117 2.46 28.97 -7.83
N LEU A 118 3.70 29.04 -8.34
CA LEU A 118 4.90 28.70 -7.58
C LEU A 118 5.59 29.92 -6.94
N GLY A 119 5.03 31.13 -7.08
CA GLY A 119 5.68 32.32 -6.52
C GLY A 119 6.96 32.73 -7.25
N LEU A 120 7.17 32.26 -8.47
CA LEU A 120 8.29 32.68 -9.29
C LEU A 120 7.89 33.98 -10.01
N GLU A 121 8.41 35.12 -9.52
CA GLU A 121 8.46 36.36 -10.29
C GLU A 121 9.21 36.09 -11.62
N PRO A 122 8.81 36.75 -12.73
CA PRO A 122 9.54 36.67 -14.00
C PRO A 122 10.99 37.21 -13.91
#